data_AF-A0A965WYT1-F1
#
_entry.id   AF-A0A965WYT1-F1
#
_cell.length_a   1.000
_cell.length_b   1.000
_cell.length_c   1.000
_cell.angle_alpha   90.00
_cell.angle_beta   90.00
_cell.angle_gamma   90.00
#
_symmetry.space_group_name_H-M   'P 1'
#
loop_
_entity.id
_entity.type
_entity.pdbx_description
1 polymer ?
#
loop_
_entity_poly.entity_id
_entity_poly.type
_entity_poly.pdbx_seq_one_letter_code
_entity_poly.pdbx_strand_id
1 'polypeptide(L)'
;MAGNRMICTTNQVEYLTIRKAMVTGARTFDEIANATGVCGVCEGCKSELDGILSSVCGCMKVSLQAVVDAVKSGADTVEKVGELTGAGTDCGRCKGLIANIIELGY
;
A
#
# COMPACT_ATOMS: atom_id res chain seq x y z
N MET A 1 -1.32 -13.81 5.60
CA MET A 1 -1.08 -12.39 5.93
C MET A 1 0.40 -12.08 5.76
N ALA A 2 0.78 -10.98 5.10
CA ALA A 2 2.19 -10.57 5.04
C ALA A 2 2.63 -10.15 6.45
N GLY A 3 3.40 -11.00 7.12
CA GLY A 3 4.09 -10.66 8.36
C GLY A 3 5.16 -9.60 8.11
N ASN A 4 5.65 -8.95 9.17
CA ASN A 4 6.79 -8.04 9.02
C ASN A 4 8.00 -8.84 8.53
N ARG A 5 8.62 -8.37 7.44
CA ARG A 5 9.79 -8.99 6.83
C ARG A 5 10.70 -7.92 6.25
N MET A 6 11.99 -8.22 6.18
CA MET A 6 12.97 -7.34 5.52
C MET A 6 12.75 -7.37 4.01
N ILE A 7 12.63 -6.19 3.40
CA ILE A 7 12.45 -6.00 1.96
C ILE A 7 13.75 -5.51 1.34
N CYS A 8 14.33 -4.46 1.91
CA CYS A 8 15.66 -3.99 1.51
C CYS A 8 16.70 -4.62 2.42
N THR A 9 17.50 -5.55 1.90
CA THR A 9 18.61 -6.16 2.66
C THR A 9 19.82 -5.25 2.76
N THR A 10 20.00 -4.30 1.84
CA THR A 10 21.11 -3.34 1.86
C THR A 10 20.94 -2.30 2.98
N ASN A 11 19.77 -1.70 3.08
CA ASN A 11 19.48 -0.61 4.03
C ASN A 11 18.58 -1.06 5.19
N GLN A 12 18.38 -2.38 5.33
CA GLN A 12 17.59 -3.01 6.40
C GLN A 12 16.17 -2.43 6.54
N VAL A 13 15.50 -2.16 5.42
CA VAL A 13 14.14 -1.61 5.41
C VAL A 13 13.13 -2.74 5.39
N GLU A 14 12.19 -2.69 6.32
CA GLU A 14 11.11 -3.68 6.47
C GLU A 14 9.85 -3.30 5.69
N TYR A 15 9.04 -4.32 5.39
CA TYR A 15 7.73 -4.19 4.75
C TYR A 15 6.81 -3.19 5.47
N LEU A 16 6.78 -3.23 6.82
CA LEU A 16 5.94 -2.32 7.59
C LEU A 16 6.39 -0.85 7.46
N THR A 17 7.69 -0.59 7.33
CA THR A 17 8.21 0.77 7.12
C THR A 17 7.74 1.34 5.79
N ILE A 18 7.82 0.53 4.72
CA ILE A 18 7.29 0.89 3.39
C ILE A 18 5.79 1.14 3.48
N ARG A 19 5.02 0.25 4.13
CA ARG A 19 3.57 0.42 4.29
C ARG A 19 3.19 1.67 5.07
N LYS A 20 3.93 2.01 6.13
CA LYS A 20 3.69 3.25 6.88
C LYS A 20 3.96 4.48 6.01
N ALA A 21 5.05 4.48 5.23
CA ALA A 21 5.33 5.55 4.28
C ALA A 21 4.21 5.73 3.24
N MET A 22 3.62 4.63 2.77
CA MET A 22 2.46 4.69 1.87
C MET A 22 1.22 5.30 2.53
N VAL A 23 0.98 5.00 3.81
CA VAL A 23 -0.13 5.60 4.59
C VAL A 23 0.10 7.11 4.78
N THR A 24 1.35 7.54 4.88
CA THR A 24 1.69 8.98 4.95
C THR A 24 1.68 9.69 3.60
N GLY A 25 1.36 9.00 2.50
CA GLY A 25 1.18 9.60 1.18
C GLY A 25 2.25 9.26 0.14
N ALA A 26 3.29 8.49 0.47
CA ALA A 26 4.29 8.09 -0.53
C ALA A 26 3.73 7.04 -1.51
N ARG A 27 3.73 7.31 -2.81
CA ARG A 27 3.09 6.44 -3.83
C ARG A 27 4.00 6.06 -4.98
N THR A 28 5.06 6.80 -5.20
CA THR A 28 6.08 6.49 -6.21
C THR A 28 7.29 5.82 -5.57
N PHE A 29 8.08 5.15 -6.41
CA PHE A 29 9.37 4.60 -5.98
C PHE A 29 10.23 5.67 -5.31
N ASP A 30 10.33 6.87 -5.91
CA ASP A 30 11.16 7.95 -5.40
C ASP A 30 10.68 8.46 -4.04
N GLU A 31 9.37 8.62 -3.84
CA GLU A 31 8.83 9.04 -2.53
C GLU A 31 9.10 7.99 -1.45
N ILE A 32 8.95 6.70 -1.77
CA ILE A 32 9.26 5.63 -0.83
C ILE A 32 10.76 5.55 -0.55
N ALA A 33 11.60 5.71 -1.55
CA ALA A 33 13.05 5.76 -1.39
C ALA A 33 13.46 6.93 -0.48
N ASN A 34 12.87 8.11 -0.69
CA ASN A 34 13.12 9.28 0.16
C ASN A 34 12.58 9.11 1.59
N ALA A 35 11.40 8.50 1.76
CA ALA A 35 10.77 8.33 3.06
C ALA A 35 11.39 7.21 3.91
N THR A 36 11.90 6.15 3.27
CA THR A 36 12.32 4.91 3.97
C THR A 36 13.78 4.55 3.77
N GLY A 37 14.45 5.14 2.78
CA GLY A 37 15.81 4.80 2.43
C GLY A 37 15.96 3.46 1.70
N VAL A 38 14.92 2.92 1.05
CA VAL A 38 15.09 1.70 0.24
C VAL A 38 16.09 1.92 -0.89
N CYS A 39 16.95 0.92 -1.16
CA CYS A 39 17.96 1.06 -2.21
C CYS A 39 17.40 0.85 -3.62
N GLY A 40 16.27 0.16 -3.77
CA GLY A 40 15.66 -0.17 -5.08
C GLY A 40 16.41 -1.20 -5.94
N VAL A 41 17.67 -1.50 -5.61
CA VAL A 41 18.56 -2.30 -6.47
C VAL A 41 18.83 -3.71 -5.94
N CYS A 42 18.65 -3.95 -4.64
CA CYS A 42 18.83 -5.27 -4.07
C CYS A 42 17.72 -6.23 -4.52
N GLU A 43 17.99 -7.53 -4.45
CA GLU A 43 17.05 -8.58 -4.89
C GLU A 43 15.68 -8.43 -4.23
N GLY A 44 15.64 -8.19 -2.91
CA GLY A 44 14.37 -8.01 -2.20
C GLY A 44 13.57 -6.78 -2.66
N CYS A 45 14.22 -5.64 -2.94
CA CYS A 45 13.54 -4.49 -3.52
C CYS A 45 12.99 -4.80 -4.92
N LYS A 46 13.78 -5.45 -5.78
CA LYS A 46 13.37 -5.78 -7.15
C LYS A 46 12.19 -6.75 -7.19
N SER A 47 12.18 -7.74 -6.30
CA SER A 47 11.15 -8.79 -6.29
C SER A 47 9.85 -8.35 -5.60
N GLU A 48 9.93 -7.49 -4.58
CA GLU A 48 8.79 -7.24 -3.69
C GLU A 48 8.21 -5.84 -3.79
N LEU A 49 9.01 -4.82 -4.12
CA LEU A 49 8.60 -3.43 -3.97
C LEU A 49 7.42 -3.06 -4.89
N ASP A 50 7.45 -3.51 -6.14
CA ASP A 50 6.36 -3.31 -7.10
C ASP A 50 5.04 -3.93 -6.61
N GLY A 51 5.10 -5.16 -6.08
CA GLY A 51 3.94 -5.83 -5.51
C GLY A 51 3.37 -5.12 -4.27
N ILE A 52 4.24 -4.51 -3.45
CA ILE A 52 3.81 -3.72 -2.29
C ILE A 52 3.08 -2.46 -2.74
N LEU A 53 3.64 -1.73 -3.72
CA LEU A 53 3.07 -0.50 -4.27
C LEU A 53 1.72 -0.75 -4.95
N SER A 54 1.60 -1.86 -5.68
CA SER A 54 0.41 -2.23 -6.43
C SER A 54 -0.69 -2.90 -5.59
N SER A 55 -0.42 -3.27 -4.33
CA SER A 55 -1.38 -3.94 -3.43
C SER A 55 -1.88 -3.00 -2.35
N VAL A 56 -3.17 -3.08 -1.98
CA VAL A 56 -3.75 -2.36 -0.83
C VAL A 56 -4.16 -3.32 0.28
N CYS A 57 -4.95 -4.34 -0.03
CA CYS A 57 -5.44 -5.31 0.94
C CYS A 57 -4.87 -6.70 0.68
N GLY A 58 -3.98 -7.18 1.56
CA GLY A 58 -3.43 -8.54 1.44
C GLY A 58 -4.42 -9.66 1.79
N CYS A 59 -5.43 -9.40 2.62
CA CYS A 59 -6.43 -10.41 3.01
C CYS A 59 -7.39 -10.72 1.85
N MET A 60 -7.91 -9.67 1.21
CA MET A 60 -8.85 -9.77 0.10
C MET A 60 -8.19 -9.66 -1.27
N LYS A 61 -6.84 -9.63 -1.31
CA LYS A 61 -6.04 -9.49 -2.55
C LYS A 61 -6.46 -8.29 -3.41
N VAL A 62 -6.80 -7.17 -2.77
CA VAL A 62 -7.24 -5.96 -3.46
C VAL A 62 -6.03 -5.12 -3.86
N SER A 63 -5.98 -4.72 -5.13
CA SER A 63 -4.95 -3.87 -5.70
C SER A 63 -5.21 -2.39 -5.45
N LEU A 64 -4.18 -1.56 -5.65
CA LEU A 64 -4.33 -0.11 -5.67
C LEU A 64 -5.33 0.34 -6.73
N GLN A 65 -5.24 -0.21 -7.95
CA GLN A 65 -6.14 0.13 -9.04
C GLN A 65 -7.61 -0.13 -8.68
N ALA A 66 -7.91 -1.28 -8.06
CA ALA A 66 -9.29 -1.59 -7.65
C ALA A 66 -9.85 -0.58 -6.64
N VAL A 67 -9.01 -0.07 -5.72
CA VAL A 67 -9.42 0.98 -4.77
C VAL A 67 -9.59 2.32 -5.49
N VAL A 68 -8.67 2.68 -6.39
CA VAL A 68 -8.78 3.91 -7.20
C VAL A 68 -10.04 3.90 -8.06
N ASP A 69 -10.37 2.77 -8.69
CA ASP A 69 -11.59 2.61 -9.49
C ASP A 69 -12.86 2.74 -8.64
N ALA A 70 -12.83 2.23 -7.41
CA ALA A 70 -13.91 2.42 -6.44
C ALA A 70 -14.08 3.90 -6.06
N VAL A 71 -12.99 4.61 -5.79
CA VAL A 71 -13.01 6.05 -5.49
C VAL A 71 -13.57 6.85 -6.67
N LYS A 72 -13.10 6.57 -7.89
CA LYS A 72 -13.61 7.18 -9.14
C LYS A 72 -15.09 6.88 -9.40
N SER A 73 -15.58 5.76 -8.90
CA SER A 73 -17.00 5.37 -8.96
C SER A 73 -17.84 6.05 -7.86
N GLY A 74 -17.25 6.91 -7.03
CA GLY A 74 -17.94 7.70 -6.00
C GLY A 74 -17.81 7.16 -4.57
N ALA A 75 -16.90 6.19 -4.32
CA ALA A 75 -16.62 5.75 -2.96
C ALA A 75 -15.71 6.77 -2.24
N ASP A 76 -16.32 7.58 -1.38
CA ASP A 76 -15.69 8.65 -0.59
C ASP A 76 -15.41 8.26 0.88
N THR A 77 -15.71 7.02 1.25
CA THR A 77 -15.42 6.48 2.59
C THR A 77 -14.75 5.11 2.51
N VAL A 78 -14.01 4.75 3.56
CA VAL A 78 -13.39 3.43 3.69
C VAL A 78 -14.44 2.33 3.64
N GLU A 79 -15.61 2.55 4.22
CA GLU A 79 -16.74 1.63 4.21
C GLU A 79 -17.24 1.39 2.78
N LYS A 80 -17.50 2.46 2.00
CA LYS A 80 -17.94 2.33 0.61
C LYS A 80 -16.92 1.63 -0.27
N VAL A 81 -15.63 1.93 -0.10
CA VAL A 81 -14.55 1.19 -0.78
C VAL A 81 -14.59 -0.28 -0.40
N GLY A 82 -14.82 -0.59 0.88
CA GLY A 82 -14.94 -1.96 1.36
C GLY A 82 -16.17 -2.70 0.80
N GLU A 83 -17.29 -2.03 0.61
CA GLU A 83 -18.48 -2.59 -0.04
C GLU A 83 -18.22 -2.96 -1.51
N LEU A 84 -17.48 -2.12 -2.24
CA LEU A 84 -17.18 -2.35 -3.67
C LEU A 84 -16.05 -3.34 -3.92
N THR A 85 -15.04 -3.39 -3.04
CA THR A 85 -13.79 -4.13 -3.29
C THR A 85 -13.52 -5.25 -2.29
N GLY A 86 -14.22 -5.27 -1.15
CA GLY A 86 -13.89 -6.10 0.00
C GLY A 86 -12.70 -5.60 0.83
N ALA A 87 -11.99 -4.55 0.42
CA ALA A 87 -10.84 -4.06 1.18
C ALA A 87 -11.28 -3.50 2.55
N GLY A 88 -10.57 -3.88 3.61
CA GLY A 88 -10.82 -3.35 4.96
C GLY A 88 -11.96 -4.01 5.73
N THR A 89 -12.63 -5.03 5.17
CA THR A 89 -13.76 -5.74 5.80
C THR A 89 -13.34 -6.88 6.74
N ASP A 90 -12.08 -7.35 6.64
CA ASP A 90 -11.52 -8.42 7.48
C ASP A 90 -10.57 -7.86 8.55
N CYS A 91 -9.24 -7.95 8.39
CA CYS A 91 -8.30 -7.55 9.45
C CYS A 91 -8.17 -6.03 9.70
N GLY A 92 -8.79 -5.18 8.87
CA GLY A 92 -8.81 -3.72 9.01
C GLY A 92 -7.48 -2.96 8.81
N ARG A 93 -6.33 -3.64 8.67
CA ARG A 93 -5.00 -2.96 8.62
C ARG A 93 -4.80 -2.04 7.42
N CYS A 94 -5.51 -2.28 6.32
CA CYS A 94 -5.42 -1.46 5.11
C CYS A 94 -6.30 -0.21 5.15
N LYS A 95 -7.16 -0.03 6.18
CA LYS A 95 -8.09 1.11 6.25
C LYS A 95 -7.39 2.47 6.20
N GLY A 96 -6.25 2.63 6.88
CA GLY A 96 -5.47 3.87 6.82
C GLY A 96 -4.90 4.14 5.42
N LEU A 97 -4.51 3.09 4.69
CA LEU A 97 -4.02 3.22 3.33
C LEU A 97 -5.16 3.60 2.36
N ILE A 98 -6.35 3.04 2.56
CA ILE A 98 -7.56 3.37 1.81
C ILE A 98 -7.96 4.82 2.05
N ALA A 99 -8.01 5.25 3.33
CA ALA A 99 -8.32 6.63 3.70
C ALA A 99 -7.40 7.62 2.97
N ASN A 100 -6.08 7.36 2.99
CA ASN A 100 -5.13 8.20 2.28
C ASN A 100 -5.36 8.23 0.75
N ILE A 101 -5.78 7.12 0.12
CA ILE A 101 -6.11 7.11 -1.32
C ILE A 101 -7.33 7.99 -1.60
N ILE A 102 -8.35 7.92 -0.73
CA ILE A 102 -9.54 8.76 -0.83
C ILE A 102 -9.17 10.24 -0.68
N GLU A 103 -8.35 10.58 0.32
CA GLU A 103 -7.88 11.95 0.57
C GLU A 103 -7.08 12.55 -0.60
N LEU A 104 -6.31 11.71 -1.31
CA LEU A 104 -5.56 12.14 -2.50
C LEU A 104 -6.47 12.43 -3.71
N GLY A 105 -7.70 11.92 -3.74
CA GLY A 105 -8.70 12.28 -4.74
C GLY A 105 -8.38 11.82 -6.18
N TYR A 106 -7.85 10.60 -6.34
CA TYR A 106 -7.55 10.00 -7.65
C TYR A 106 -8.75 9.91 -8.61
#